data_AF-A0A938V3X9-F1
#
_entry.id   AF-A0A938V3X9-F1
#
_cell.length_a   1.000
_cell.length_b   1.000
_cell.length_c   1.000
_cell.angle_alpha   90.00
_cell.angle_beta   90.00
_cell.angle_gamma   90.00
#
_symmetry.space_group_name_H-M   'P 1'
#
loop_
_entity.id
_entity.type
_entity.pdbx_description
1 polymer ?
#
loop_
_entity_poly.entity_id
_entity_poly.type
_entity_poly.pdbx_seq_one_letter_code
_entity_poly.pdbx_strand_id
1 'polypeptide(L)'
;MTKPAPRKVVVTDANVLINFLNVGRLDLLTNLPGFAFVVPDHVDAEILREDQRSVLDRSYDEGKLQRQALTDLEGIEIFAE
;
A
#
# COMPACT_ATOMS: atom_id res chain seq x y z
N MET A 1 28.24 10.27 -0.14
CA MET A 1 26.99 9.46 -0.08
C MET A 1 25.88 10.30 -0.69
N THR A 2 25.34 9.91 -1.83
CA THR A 2 24.27 10.63 -2.54
C THR A 2 22.95 10.41 -1.80
N LYS A 3 22.25 11.51 -1.47
CA LYS A 3 20.90 11.47 -0.88
C LYS A 3 19.96 10.73 -1.86
N PRO A 4 19.19 9.71 -1.42
CA PRO A 4 18.25 9.04 -2.30
C PRO A 4 17.25 10.06 -2.86
N ALA A 5 16.94 9.95 -4.15
CA ALA A 5 15.93 10.79 -4.79
C ALA A 5 14.59 10.64 -4.03
N PRO A 6 13.81 11.73 -3.86
CA PRO A 6 12.55 11.67 -3.12
C PRO A 6 11.59 10.70 -3.81
N ARG A 7 11.05 9.75 -3.05
CA ARG A 7 10.01 8.83 -3.53
C ARG A 7 8.65 9.54 -3.52
N LYS A 8 7.87 9.36 -4.58
CA LYS A 8 6.46 9.78 -4.60
C LYS A 8 5.65 8.82 -3.74
N VAL A 9 4.89 9.36 -2.79
CA VAL A 9 3.96 8.56 -1.98
C VAL A 9 2.71 8.30 -2.81
N VAL A 10 2.27 7.04 -2.86
CA VAL A 10 1.04 6.62 -3.53
C VAL A 10 0.16 5.96 -2.49
N VAL A 11 -1.03 6.51 -2.31
CA VAL A 11 -2.05 5.94 -1.43
C VAL A 11 -2.83 4.90 -2.23
N THR A 12 -2.95 3.69 -1.69
CA THR A 12 -3.50 2.54 -2.43
C THR A 12 -4.97 2.34 -2.08
N ASP A 13 -5.84 2.24 -3.09
CA ASP A 13 -7.23 1.80 -2.93
C ASP A 13 -7.33 0.27 -2.73
N ALA A 14 -8.38 -0.17 -2.07
CA ALA A 14 -8.66 -1.58 -1.81
C ALA A 14 -8.78 -2.40 -3.10
N ASN A 15 -9.44 -1.89 -4.14
CA ASN A 15 -9.61 -2.63 -5.39
C ASN A 15 -8.26 -2.91 -6.07
N VAL A 16 -7.36 -1.92 -6.05
CA VAL A 16 -6.00 -2.10 -6.58
C VAL A 16 -5.28 -3.17 -5.77
N LEU A 17 -5.25 -3.03 -4.44
CA LEU A 17 -4.55 -3.95 -3.55
C LEU A 17 -5.06 -5.40 -3.69
N ILE A 18 -6.38 -5.59 -3.63
CA ILE A 18 -7.04 -6.90 -3.77
C ILE A 18 -6.72 -7.54 -5.12
N ASN A 19 -6.75 -6.78 -6.21
CA ASN A 19 -6.46 -7.33 -7.53
C ASN A 19 -5.00 -7.81 -7.65
N PHE A 20 -4.03 -7.05 -7.14
CA PHE A 20 -2.63 -7.48 -7.13
C PHE A 20 -2.38 -8.68 -6.21
N LEU A 21 -3.08 -8.75 -5.07
CA LEU A 21 -3.04 -9.91 -4.17
C LEU A 21 -3.65 -11.15 -4.85
N ASN A 22 -4.77 -11.01 -5.55
CA ASN A 22 -5.43 -12.10 -6.28
C ASN A 22 -4.53 -12.73 -7.35
N VAL A 23 -3.78 -11.90 -8.09
CA VAL A 23 -2.86 -12.41 -9.13
C VAL A 23 -1.48 -12.78 -8.57
N GLY A 24 -1.24 -12.57 -7.27
CA GLY A 24 0.04 -12.84 -6.62
C GLY A 24 1.18 -11.94 -7.11
N ARG A 25 0.87 -10.71 -7.55
CA ARG A 25 1.83 -9.77 -8.16
C ARG A 25 2.04 -8.46 -7.41
N LEU A 26 1.85 -8.48 -6.09
CA LEU A 26 2.09 -7.31 -5.22
C LEU A 26 3.52 -6.74 -5.39
N ASP A 27 4.47 -7.59 -5.79
CA ASP A 27 5.86 -7.22 -6.13
C ASP A 27 5.95 -6.09 -7.18
N LEU A 28 4.99 -5.99 -8.10
CA LEU A 28 4.97 -4.96 -9.14
C LEU A 28 4.78 -3.57 -8.57
N LEU A 29 4.01 -3.43 -7.49
CA LEU A 29 3.83 -2.14 -6.81
C LEU A 29 5.05 -1.84 -5.93
N THR A 30 5.46 -2.81 -5.10
CA THR A 30 6.51 -2.57 -4.09
C THR A 30 7.90 -2.36 -4.68
N ASN A 31 8.16 -2.88 -5.88
CA ASN A 31 9.43 -2.73 -6.56
C ASN A 31 9.45 -1.58 -7.58
N LEU A 32 8.35 -0.82 -7.72
CA LEU A 32 8.26 0.26 -8.69
C LEU A 32 9.23 1.40 -8.32
N PRO A 33 10.26 1.69 -9.13
CA PRO A 33 11.28 2.66 -8.75
C PRO A 33 10.73 4.07 -8.62
N GLY A 34 11.12 4.77 -7.55
CA GLY A 34 10.71 6.16 -7.33
C GLY A 34 9.35 6.33 -6.65
N PHE A 35 8.68 5.24 -6.29
CA PHE A 35 7.41 5.27 -5.57
C PHE A 35 7.51 4.59 -4.19
N ALA A 36 6.66 5.02 -3.28
CA ALA A 36 6.44 4.40 -1.98
C ALA A 36 4.94 4.23 -1.80
N PHE A 37 4.48 2.98 -1.75
CA PHE A 37 3.06 2.67 -1.62
C PHE A 37 2.68 2.58 -0.15
N VAL A 38 1.61 3.27 0.20
CA VAL A 38 1.01 3.22 1.53
C VAL A 38 -0.39 2.63 1.43
N VAL A 39 -0.76 1.86 2.46
CA VAL A 39 -2.07 1.23 2.59
C VAL A 39 -2.78 1.90 3.76
N PRO A 40 -3.92 2.58 3.52
CA PRO A 40 -4.74 3.13 4.59
C PRO A 40 -5.28 2.06 5.53
N ASP A 41 -5.50 2.41 6.79
CA ASP A 41 -6.09 1.49 7.77
C ASP A 41 -7.47 0.94 7.34
N HIS A 42 -8.31 1.77 6.69
CA HIS A 42 -9.62 1.32 6.20
C HIS A 42 -9.49 0.32 5.04
N VAL A 43 -8.51 0.51 4.16
CA VAL A 43 -8.21 -0.43 3.07
C VAL A 43 -7.61 -1.73 3.61
N ASP A 44 -6.72 -1.66 4.60
CA ASP A 44 -6.16 -2.84 5.26
C ASP A 44 -7.26 -3.70 5.90
N ALA A 45 -8.29 -3.06 6.45
CA ALA A 45 -9.45 -3.72 7.04
C ALA A 45 -10.35 -4.45 6.03
N GLU A 46 -10.30 -4.09 4.74
CA GLU A 46 -11.07 -4.75 3.68
C GLU A 46 -10.45 -6.10 3.25
N ILE A 47 -9.19 -6.37 3.62
CA ILE A 47 -8.48 -7.60 3.26
C ILE A 47 -8.82 -8.71 4.26
N LEU A 48 -9.95 -9.38 4.03
CA LEU A 48 -10.51 -10.39 4.94
C LEU A 48 -10.02 -11.82 4.69
N ARG A 49 -9.45 -12.11 3.51
CA ARG A 49 -8.99 -13.47 3.19
C ARG A 49 -7.62 -13.74 3.80
N GLU A 50 -7.48 -14.87 4.49
CA GLU A 50 -6.26 -15.23 5.24
C GLU A 50 -5.02 -15.36 4.35
N ASP A 51 -5.17 -15.89 3.13
CA ASP A 51 -4.10 -16.02 2.14
C ASP A 51 -3.57 -14.65 1.70
N GLN A 52 -4.48 -13.72 1.42
CA GLN A 52 -4.14 -12.34 1.06
C GLN A 52 -3.52 -11.58 2.24
N ARG A 53 -4.09 -11.75 3.43
CA ARG A 53 -3.59 -11.13 4.68
C ARG A 53 -2.15 -11.54 4.96
N SER A 54 -1.83 -12.82 4.82
CA SER A 54 -0.48 -13.35 5.02
C SER A 54 0.56 -12.74 4.08
N VAL A 55 0.19 -12.47 2.82
CA VAL A 55 1.06 -11.80 1.83
C VAL A 55 1.26 -10.33 2.18
N LEU A 56 0.20 -9.67 2.62
CA LEU A 56 0.22 -8.26 2.98
C LEU A 56 1.05 -8.02 4.24
N ASP A 57 0.86 -8.83 5.29
CA ASP A 57 1.64 -8.77 6.54
C ASP A 57 3.13 -8.98 6.28
N ARG A 58 3.51 -9.95 5.44
CA ARG A 58 4.91 -10.13 5.02
C ARG A 58 5.47 -8.88 4.33
N SER A 59 4.67 -8.23 3.49
CA SER A 59 5.11 -7.02 2.76
C SER A 59 5.33 -5.84 3.71
N TYR A 60 4.56 -5.74 4.79
CA TYR A 60 4.80 -4.77 5.85
C TYR A 60 6.06 -5.10 6.66
N ASP A 61 6.24 -6.36 7.06
CA ASP A 61 7.42 -6.81 7.82
C ASP A 61 8.73 -6.57 7.04
N GLU A 62 8.69 -6.73 5.71
CA GLU A 62 9.81 -6.45 4.81
C GLU A 62 9.99 -4.95 4.52
N GLY A 63 9.12 -4.07 5.02
CA GLY A 63 9.14 -2.63 4.79
C GLY A 63 8.84 -2.22 3.35
N LYS A 64 8.25 -3.12 2.57
CA LYS A 64 7.89 -2.92 1.15
C LYS A 64 6.58 -2.13 0.99
N LEU A 65 5.70 -2.25 1.96
CA LEU A 65 4.49 -1.43 2.12
C LEU A 65 4.49 -0.80 3.50
N GLN A 66 3.73 0.27 3.66
CA GLN A 66 3.53 0.92 4.96
C GLN A 66 2.04 1.05 5.21
N ARG A 67 1.60 0.65 6.43
CA ARG A 67 0.28 1.03 6.93
C ARG A 67 0.29 2.50 7.32
N GLN A 68 -0.74 3.22 6.89
CA GLN A 68 -0.91 4.62 7.20
C GLN A 68 -2.30 4.84 7.81
N ALA A 69 -2.31 5.30 9.06
CA ALA A 69 -3.52 5.84 9.65
C ALA A 69 -3.84 7.16 8.93
N LEU A 70 -4.95 7.18 8.20
CA LEU A 70 -5.53 8.41 7.66
C LEU A 70 -6.54 8.90 8.70
N THR A 71 -6.08 9.80 9.56
CA THR A 71 -6.86 10.30 10.70
C THR A 71 -7.45 11.69 10.45
N ASP A 72 -7.10 12.35 9.35
CA ASP A 72 -7.53 13.70 8.99
C ASP A 72 -8.43 13.72 7.74
N LEU A 73 -9.35 14.68 7.73
CA LEU A 73 -10.30 14.91 6.63
C LEU A 73 -9.58 15.19 5.29
N GLU A 74 -8.42 15.85 5.33
CA GLU A 74 -7.57 16.08 4.13
C GLU A 74 -7.05 14.77 3.54
N GLY A 75 -6.71 13.77 4.36
CA GLY A 75 -6.29 12.45 3.91
C GLY A 75 -7.42 11.65 3.23
N ILE A 76 -8.68 11.92 3.59
CA ILE A 76 -9.88 11.30 3.00
C ILE A 76 -10.23 11.95 1.65
N GLU A 77 -10.05 13.26 1.49
CA GLU A 77 -10.33 13.98 0.23
C GLU A 77 -9.48 13.47 -0.95
N ILE A 78 -8.29 12.91 -0.69
CA ILE A 78 -7.42 12.28 -1.71
C ILE A 78 -8.11 11.09 -2.42
N PHE A 79 -9.16 10.49 -1.82
CA PHE A 79 -9.93 9.39 -2.41
C PHE A 79 -11.20 9.83 -3.14
N ALA A 80 -11.58 11.12 -3.05
CA ALA A 80 -12.85 11.62 -3.54
C ALA A 80 -12.80 12.17 -4.99
N GLU A 81 -11.64 12.18 -5.64
CA GLU A 81 -11.46 12.44 -7.08
C GLU A 81 -11.20 11.16 -7.88
#